data_AF-A0A1E5VZN8-F1
#
_entry.id   AF-A0A1E5VZN8-F1
#
_cell.length_a   1.000
_cell.length_b   1.000
_cell.length_c   1.000
_cell.angle_alpha   90.00
_cell.angle_beta   90.00
_cell.angle_gamma   90.00
#
_symmetry.space_group_name_H-M   'P 1'
#
loop_
_entity.id
_entity.type
_entity.pdbx_description
1 polymer ?
#
loop_
_entity_poly.entity_id
_entity_poly.type
_entity_poly.pdbx_seq_one_letter_code
_entity_poly.pdbx_strand_id
1 'polypeptide(L)'
;LAHHVVVQVASGQLVLGPVRVAGYVLLSAFFGSVERVASEATPPPGVSLTVERTDKFWRLALPVGASRDHPLANPFGSDSPSLEPLPLPPAFVVAPGRDVSAATCCAMQRS
;
A
#
# COMPACT_ATOMS: atom_id res chain seq x y z
N LEU A 1 0.36 3.17 -5.68
CA LEU A 1 1.02 4.29 -6.39
C LEU A 1 0.65 5.66 -5.83
N ALA A 2 -0.63 6.04 -5.73
CA ALA A 2 -1.01 7.37 -5.23
C ALA A 2 -0.37 7.72 -3.88
N HIS A 3 -0.41 6.78 -2.91
CA HIS A 3 0.28 6.95 -1.63
C HIS A 3 1.78 7.25 -1.77
N HIS A 4 2.51 6.47 -2.56
CA HIS A 4 3.95 6.66 -2.80
C HIS A 4 4.28 8.06 -3.36
N VAL A 5 3.50 8.51 -4.35
CA VAL A 5 3.67 9.85 -4.92
C VAL A 5 3.43 10.92 -3.85
N VAL A 6 2.37 10.77 -3.06
CA VAL A 6 2.03 11.74 -2.00
C VAL A 6 3.11 11.79 -0.92
N VAL A 7 3.66 10.65 -0.51
CA VAL A 7 4.77 10.58 0.44
C VAL A 7 6.02 11.25 -0.13
N GLN A 8 6.33 11.04 -1.41
CA GLN A 8 7.46 11.72 -2.06
C GLN A 8 7.26 13.24 -2.12
N VAL A 9 6.04 13.72 -2.36
CA VAL A 9 5.72 15.15 -2.34
C VAL A 9 5.83 15.71 -0.92
N ALA A 10 5.23 15.05 0.06
CA ALA A 10 5.24 15.49 1.45
C ALA A 10 6.65 15.48 2.08
N SER A 11 7.51 14.56 1.65
CA SER A 11 8.93 14.50 2.06
C SER A 11 9.84 15.46 1.30
N GLY A 12 9.32 16.19 0.29
CA GLY A 12 10.11 17.09 -0.54
C GLY A 12 10.99 16.39 -1.58
N GLN A 13 10.91 15.07 -1.73
CA GLN A 13 11.61 14.30 -2.76
C GLN A 13 11.04 14.56 -4.17
N LEU A 14 9.76 14.92 -4.26
CA LEU A 14 9.09 15.27 -5.52
C LEU A 14 8.51 16.69 -5.44
N VAL A 15 9.02 17.59 -6.28
CA VAL A 15 8.56 18.99 -6.36
C VAL A 15 7.56 19.16 -7.50
N LEU A 16 6.35 19.63 -7.17
CA LEU A 16 5.24 19.79 -8.12
C LEU A 16 5.10 21.20 -8.73
N GLY A 17 6.04 22.10 -8.46
CA GLY A 17 5.98 23.50 -8.90
C GLY A 17 4.75 24.21 -8.30
N PRO A 18 3.87 24.82 -9.11
CA PRO A 18 2.68 25.53 -8.61
C PRO A 18 1.53 24.62 -8.17
N VAL A 19 1.62 23.30 -8.41
CA VAL A 19 0.55 22.34 -8.12
C VAL A 19 0.65 21.84 -6.68
N ARG A 20 -0.49 21.69 -6.01
CA ARG A 20 -0.59 21.06 -4.68
C ARG A 20 -1.47 19.81 -4.73
N VAL A 21 -1.12 18.80 -3.94
CA VAL A 21 -2.02 17.66 -3.68
C VAL A 21 -2.93 18.03 -2.51
N ALA A 22 -4.22 18.23 -2.80
CA ALA A 22 -5.21 18.57 -1.76
C ALA A 22 -5.70 17.34 -0.98
N GLY A 23 -5.52 16.13 -1.53
CA GLY A 23 -5.96 14.86 -0.96
C GLY A 23 -5.83 13.75 -2.00
N TYR A 24 -6.01 12.50 -1.58
CA TYR A 24 -5.93 11.35 -2.48
C TYR A 24 -6.90 10.23 -2.09
N VAL A 25 -7.35 9.48 -3.09
CA VAL A 25 -8.28 8.36 -2.91
C VAL A 25 -7.56 7.06 -3.21
N LEU A 26 -7.70 6.09 -2.31
CA LEU A 26 -7.18 4.74 -2.46
C LEU A 26 -8.35 3.76 -2.60
N LEU A 27 -8.49 3.17 -3.79
CA LEU A 27 -9.47 2.12 -4.07
C LEU A 27 -8.75 0.78 -4.10
N SER A 28 -9.06 -0.11 -3.15
CA SER A 28 -8.41 -1.42 -3.01
C SER A 28 -6.89 -1.31 -3.11
N ALA A 29 -6.29 -0.50 -2.24
CA ALA A 29 -4.86 -0.23 -2.28
C ALA A 29 -4.08 -1.55 -2.21
N PHE A 30 -3.39 -1.88 -3.30
CA PHE A 30 -2.61 -3.10 -3.39
C PHE A 30 -1.27 -2.91 -2.69
N PHE A 31 -1.27 -3.17 -1.38
CA PHE A 31 -0.08 -3.25 -0.54
C PHE A 31 0.19 -4.70 -0.15
N GLY A 32 1.45 -4.98 0.16
CA GLY A 32 1.93 -6.29 0.58
C GLY A 32 2.73 -6.22 1.87
N SER A 33 2.99 -7.39 2.44
CA SER A 33 3.92 -7.62 3.55
C SER A 33 4.39 -9.06 3.44
N VAL A 34 5.56 -9.40 4.00
CA VAL A 34 5.92 -10.81 4.16
C VAL A 34 4.93 -11.52 5.09
N GLU A 35 4.54 -10.85 6.18
CA GLU A 35 3.52 -11.32 7.11
C GLU A 35 2.15 -11.40 6.42
N ARG A 36 1.42 -12.49 6.68
CA ARG A 36 0.09 -12.71 6.11
C ARG A 36 -0.99 -12.16 7.01
N VAL A 37 -1.94 -11.47 6.41
CA VAL A 37 -3.16 -11.04 7.10
C VAL A 37 -4.22 -12.14 7.11
N ALA A 38 -5.19 -12.05 8.03
CA ALA A 38 -6.24 -13.06 8.19
C ALA A 38 -7.04 -13.32 6.89
N SER A 39 -7.26 -12.28 6.07
CA SER A 39 -7.95 -12.41 4.77
C SER A 39 -7.13 -13.16 3.73
N GLU A 40 -5.81 -13.26 3.87
CA GLU A 40 -4.96 -14.09 3.02
C GLU A 40 -4.91 -15.54 3.51
N ALA A 41 -4.93 -15.75 4.83
CA ALA A 41 -4.95 -17.09 5.42
C ALA A 41 -6.28 -17.82 5.16
N THR A 42 -7.39 -17.09 5.21
CA THR A 42 -8.73 -17.61 4.93
C THR A 42 -9.42 -16.70 3.89
N PRO A 43 -9.12 -16.88 2.59
CA PRO A 43 -9.66 -16.02 1.54
C PRO A 43 -11.19 -16.12 1.43
N PRO A 44 -11.88 -15.00 1.17
CA PRO A 44 -13.31 -15.04 0.85
C PRO A 44 -13.63 -15.95 -0.34
N PRO A 45 -14.81 -16.60 -0.38
CA PRO A 45 -15.18 -17.44 -1.51
C PRO A 45 -15.36 -16.61 -2.78
N GLY A 46 -14.81 -17.11 -3.90
CA GLY A 46 -14.92 -16.49 -5.22
C GLY A 46 -13.94 -15.34 -5.47
N VAL A 47 -12.86 -15.21 -4.69
CA VAL A 47 -11.81 -14.21 -4.98
C VAL A 47 -11.12 -14.50 -6.31
N SER A 48 -11.07 -13.49 -7.19
CA SER A 48 -10.32 -13.56 -8.44
C SER A 48 -8.82 -13.33 -8.23
N LEU A 49 -8.45 -12.55 -7.21
CA LEU A 49 -7.06 -12.28 -6.83
C LEU A 49 -6.66 -13.20 -5.67
N THR A 50 -6.00 -14.31 -6.00
CA THR A 50 -5.52 -15.27 -5.00
C THR A 50 -4.20 -14.82 -4.39
N VAL A 51 -3.87 -15.35 -3.21
CA VAL A 51 -2.56 -15.14 -2.57
C VAL A 51 -1.40 -15.50 -3.50
N GLU A 52 -1.50 -16.62 -4.23
CA GLU A 52 -0.47 -17.03 -5.20
C GLU A 52 -0.30 -16.01 -6.34
N ARG A 53 -1.40 -15.43 -6.84
CA ARG A 53 -1.38 -14.39 -7.88
C ARG A 53 -0.75 -13.11 -7.34
N THR A 54 -1.13 -12.70 -6.13
CA THR A 54 -0.55 -11.56 -5.41
C THR A 54 0.97 -11.72 -5.25
N ASP A 55 1.44 -12.89 -4.83
CA ASP A 55 2.87 -13.17 -4.68
C ASP A 55 3.62 -13.13 -6.02
N LYS A 56 2.99 -13.60 -7.11
CA LYS A 56 3.55 -13.49 -8.46
C LYS A 56 3.67 -12.03 -8.88
N PHE A 57 2.65 -11.20 -8.64
CA PHE A 57 2.71 -9.78 -8.96
C PHE A 57 3.82 -9.07 -8.19
N TRP A 58 4.00 -9.37 -6.89
CA TRP A 58 5.10 -8.78 -6.14
C TRP A 58 6.47 -9.23 -6.62
N ARG A 59 6.66 -10.51 -6.95
CA ARG A 59 7.92 -10.99 -7.54
C ARG A 59 8.27 -10.33 -8.87
N LEU A 60 7.27 -9.96 -9.67
CA LEU A 60 7.46 -9.27 -10.95
C LEU A 60 7.71 -7.77 -10.79
N ALA A 61 7.09 -7.14 -9.79
CA ALA A 61 7.16 -5.70 -9.58
C ALA A 61 8.40 -5.24 -8.78
N LEU A 62 8.96 -6.13 -7.96
CA LEU A 62 10.04 -5.80 -7.04
C LEU A 62 11.43 -6.12 -7.64
N PRO A 63 12.50 -5.43 -7.19
CA PRO A 63 13.86 -5.79 -7.55
C PRO A 63 14.18 -7.26 -7.22
N VAL A 64 15.07 -7.87 -7.99
CA VAL A 64 15.52 -9.24 -7.73
C VAL A 64 16.12 -9.33 -6.32
N GLY A 65 15.64 -10.29 -5.53
CA GLY A 65 16.06 -10.49 -4.13
C GLY A 65 15.32 -9.64 -3.10
N ALA A 66 14.50 -8.67 -3.52
CA ALA A 66 13.69 -7.89 -2.60
C ALA A 66 12.51 -8.72 -2.05
N SER A 67 12.23 -8.55 -0.75
CA SER A 67 11.07 -9.14 -0.09
C SER A 67 9.83 -8.28 -0.28
N ARG A 68 8.66 -8.80 0.11
CA ARG A 68 7.40 -8.03 0.11
C ARG A 68 7.35 -6.92 1.17
N ASP A 69 8.36 -6.83 2.04
CA ASP A 69 8.52 -5.70 2.97
C ASP A 69 9.28 -4.52 2.35
N HIS A 70 9.74 -4.66 1.11
CA HIS A 70 10.30 -3.55 0.35
C HIS A 70 9.29 -2.37 0.31
N PRO A 71 9.73 -1.11 0.46
CA PRO A 71 8.84 0.05 0.61
C PRO A 71 7.81 0.24 -0.51
N LEU A 72 8.13 -0.21 -1.72
CA LEU A 72 7.19 -0.21 -2.85
C LEU A 72 5.95 -1.09 -2.59
N ALA A 73 6.11 -2.22 -1.90
CA ALA A 73 5.04 -3.15 -1.56
C ALA A 73 4.45 -2.85 -0.17
N ASN A 74 5.30 -2.61 0.83
CA ASN A 74 4.91 -2.38 2.22
C ASN A 74 5.27 -0.96 2.69
N PRO A 75 4.48 0.09 2.35
CA PRO A 75 4.78 1.47 2.74
C PRO A 75 4.74 1.75 4.25
N PHE A 76 4.33 0.78 5.08
CA PHE A 76 4.22 0.92 6.54
C PHE A 76 5.14 -0.05 7.30
N GLY A 77 5.96 -0.83 6.58
CA GLY A 77 6.93 -1.73 7.17
C GLY A 77 8.14 -1.00 7.75
N SER A 78 8.99 -1.73 8.47
CA SER A 78 10.22 -1.19 9.08
C SER A 78 11.19 -0.57 8.07
N ASP A 79 11.17 -1.07 6.83
CA ASP A 79 12.07 -0.61 5.77
C ASP A 79 11.55 0.66 5.09
N SER A 80 10.31 1.07 5.40
CA SER A 80 9.66 2.25 4.82
C SER A 80 9.95 3.53 5.60
N PRO A 81 9.96 4.70 4.92
CA PRO A 81 10.10 5.98 5.59
C PRO A 81 8.97 6.20 6.61
N SER A 82 9.31 6.78 7.77
CA SER A 82 8.29 7.19 8.74
C SER A 82 7.38 8.27 8.14
N LEU A 83 6.07 8.09 8.36
CA LEU A 83 5.04 9.04 7.92
C LEU A 83 4.71 10.09 8.98
N GLU A 84 5.05 9.84 10.25
CA GLU A 84 4.76 10.76 11.38
C GLU A 84 5.24 12.20 11.16
N PRO A 85 6.43 12.47 10.58
CA PRO A 85 6.88 13.85 10.38
C PRO A 85 6.28 14.51 9.13
N LEU A 86 5.55 13.78 8.29
CA LEU A 86 5.18 14.25 6.96
C LEU A 86 3.82 14.98 6.97
N PRO A 87 3.72 16.15 6.32
CA PRO A 87 2.45 16.87 6.17
C PRO A 87 1.58 16.23 5.08
N LEU A 88 1.11 15.00 5.32
CA LEU A 88 0.30 14.26 4.36
C LEU A 88 -1.09 14.91 4.21
N PRO A 89 -1.58 15.12 2.98
CA PRO A 89 -2.94 15.58 2.75
C PRO A 89 -3.96 14.45 3.08
N PRO A 90 -5.24 14.79 3.28
CA PRO A 90 -6.27 13.81 3.59
C PRO A 90 -6.33 12.63 2.59
N ALA A 91 -6.45 11.42 3.12
CA ALA A 91 -6.63 10.20 2.34
C ALA A 91 -8.06 9.65 2.52
N PHE A 92 -8.72 9.28 1.42
CA PHE A 92 -9.97 8.53 1.46
C PHE A 92 -9.71 7.09 1.01
N VAL A 93 -9.95 6.12 1.89
CA VAL A 93 -9.60 4.72 1.66
C VAL A 93 -10.85 3.86 1.53
N VAL A 94 -10.96 3.15 0.41
CA VAL A 94 -12.04 2.19 0.13
C VAL A 94 -11.43 0.79 0.08
N ALA A 95 -11.82 -0.06 1.04
CA ALA A 95 -11.36 -1.44 1.18
C ALA A 95 -12.56 -2.41 1.04
N PRO A 96 -12.75 -3.07 -0.11
CA PRO A 96 -13.84 -4.01 -0.27
C PRO A 96 -13.61 -5.26 0.58
N GLY A 97 -14.58 -5.65 1.41
CA GLY A 97 -14.44 -6.84 2.29
C GLY A 97 -14.30 -8.19 1.57
N ARG A 98 -14.45 -8.22 0.23
CA ARG A 98 -14.23 -9.41 -0.61
C ARG A 98 -12.88 -9.39 -1.34
N ASP A 99 -11.99 -8.48 -0.99
CA ASP A 99 -10.62 -8.45 -1.48
C ASP A 99 -9.67 -9.21 -0.54
N VAL A 100 -8.72 -9.95 -1.10
CA VAL A 100 -7.71 -10.71 -0.32
C VAL A 100 -6.78 -9.77 0.45
N SER A 101 -6.55 -8.56 -0.09
CA SER A 101 -5.76 -7.48 0.54
C SER A 101 -6.58 -6.55 1.45
N ALA A 102 -7.87 -6.83 1.67
CA ALA A 102 -8.76 -5.94 2.41
C ALA A 102 -8.26 -5.63 3.83
N ALA A 103 -7.70 -6.63 4.53
CA ALA A 103 -7.22 -6.44 5.90
C ALA A 103 -5.95 -5.55 5.97
N THR A 104 -5.07 -5.60 4.97
CA THR A 104 -3.90 -4.72 4.85
C THR A 104 -4.33 -3.26 4.68
N CYS A 105 -5.43 -3.03 3.96
CA CYS A 105 -5.99 -1.70 3.75
C CYS A 105 -6.68 -1.15 5.02
N CYS A 106 -7.29 -2.00 5.86
CA CYS A 106 -7.88 -1.59 7.14
C CYS A 106 -6.84 -1.22 8.21
N ALA A 107 -5.64 -1.81 8.18
CA ALA A 107 -4.56 -1.42 9.09
C ALA A 107 -4.11 0.04 8.87
N MET A 108 -4.23 0.53 7.63
CA MET A 108 -3.89 1.90 7.21
C MET A 108 -4.82 2.99 7.78
N GLN A 109 -6.02 2.64 8.26
CA GLN A 109 -6.98 3.62 8.79
C GLN A 109 -6.70 4.05 10.25
N ARG A 110 -5.66 3.50 10.90
CA ARG A 110 -5.35 3.75 12.32
C ARG A 110 -4.05 4.52 12.57
N SER A 111 -3.34 4.90 11.52
CA SER A 111 -2.09 5.67 11.55
C SER A 111 -2.32 7.09 11.07
#